data_AF-A0A177WJM5-F1
#
_entry.id   AF-A0A177WJM5-F1
#
_cell.length_a   1.000
_cell.length_b   1.000
_cell.length_c   1.000
_cell.angle_alpha   90.00
_cell.angle_beta   90.00
_cell.angle_gamma   90.00
#
_symmetry.space_group_name_H-M   'P 1'
#
loop_
_entity.id
_entity.type
_entity.pdbx_description
1 polymer ?
#
loop_
_entity_poly.entity_id
_entity_poly.type
_entity_poly.pdbx_seq_one_letter_code
_entity_poly.pdbx_strand_id
1 'polypeptide(L)'
;MKSSDDGFLEKAAHFFKCITYAANEKILLEGTDNLDIFWIIKGTCRCIKIVPFVQKRVKLGHTTTRTRLRPYNSAVNLADDEERLDQPLTVRELNEYDCFPDIPSNVDKLDQWMSDATFDKDQYLKFLSSQDPSSTHTMAYVSVIAKTKVEVMTIPRIDFCRLASARMIINFLLNQSLDRTPIEQLQSAYMERRHWEFFKKKVIHELTGVFR
;
A
#
# COMPACT_ATOMS: atom_id res chain seq x y z
N MET A 1 -0.01 -27.24 -26.29
CA MET A 1 1.30 -27.52 -25.68
C MET A 1 1.25 -27.06 -24.23
N LYS A 2 1.34 -28.00 -23.27
CA LYS A 2 1.47 -27.67 -21.84
C LYS A 2 2.96 -27.47 -21.59
N SER A 3 3.43 -26.23 -21.49
CA SER A 3 4.79 -25.95 -21.01
C SER A 3 4.81 -26.24 -19.52
N SER A 4 5.61 -27.22 -19.12
CA SER A 4 5.85 -27.60 -17.74
C SER A 4 6.48 -26.42 -16.98
N ASP A 5 5.73 -25.82 -16.06
CA ASP A 5 6.25 -24.92 -15.01
C ASP A 5 7.18 -25.67 -14.01
N ASP A 6 7.43 -26.97 -14.24
CA ASP A 6 8.12 -27.96 -13.38
C ASP A 6 9.58 -27.65 -13.04
N GLY A 7 10.12 -26.47 -13.37
CA GLY A 7 11.48 -26.08 -12.99
C GLY A 7 11.60 -24.68 -12.40
N PHE A 8 10.50 -23.93 -12.25
CA PHE A 8 10.56 -22.57 -11.67
C PHE A 8 11.03 -22.63 -10.22
N LEU A 9 10.37 -23.45 -9.39
CA LEU A 9 10.66 -23.55 -7.97
C LEU A 9 12.10 -24.01 -7.71
N GLU A 10 12.58 -25.00 -8.47
CA GLU A 10 13.96 -25.51 -8.35
C GLU A 10 14.99 -24.42 -8.66
N LYS A 11 14.77 -23.63 -9.71
CA LYS A 11 15.66 -22.54 -10.09
C LYS A 11 15.57 -21.35 -9.14
N ALA A 12 14.37 -21.04 -8.66
CA ALA A 12 14.11 -19.90 -7.79
C ALA A 12 14.47 -20.17 -6.32
N ALA A 13 14.57 -21.44 -5.90
CA ALA A 13 14.89 -21.86 -4.54
C ALA A 13 16.12 -21.14 -3.96
N HIS A 14 17.17 -20.95 -4.77
CA HIS A 14 18.40 -20.30 -4.33
C HIS A 14 18.29 -18.78 -4.13
N PHE A 15 17.25 -18.15 -4.67
CA PHE A 15 17.00 -16.71 -4.55
C PHE A 15 16.04 -16.37 -3.42
N PHE A 16 15.24 -17.35 -2.97
CA PHE A 16 14.32 -17.14 -1.87
C PHE A 16 15.04 -17.01 -0.54
N LYS A 17 14.58 -16.05 0.27
CA LYS A 17 14.97 -15.87 1.67
C LYS A 17 13.74 -15.97 2.54
N CYS A 18 13.85 -16.67 3.66
CA CYS A 18 12.83 -16.64 4.70
C CYS A 18 13.30 -15.69 5.80
N ILE A 19 12.46 -14.70 6.11
CA ILE A 19 12.76 -13.68 7.13
C ILE A 19 11.64 -13.69 8.15
N THR A 20 12.00 -13.65 9.43
CA THR A 20 11.06 -13.57 10.54
C THR A 20 11.11 -12.19 11.16
N TYR A 21 9.96 -11.57 11.33
CA TYR A 21 9.77 -10.27 11.95
C TYR A 21 8.98 -10.42 13.26
N ALA A 22 9.37 -9.65 14.27
CA ALA A 22 8.64 -9.55 15.53
C ALA A 22 7.35 -8.73 15.37
N ALA A 23 6.43 -8.86 16.33
CA ALA A 23 5.22 -8.05 16.34
C ALA A 23 5.57 -6.55 16.46
N ASN A 24 4.88 -5.72 15.67
CA ASN A 24 5.11 -4.29 15.47
C ASN A 24 6.42 -3.91 14.77
N GLU A 25 7.20 -4.88 14.30
CA GLU A 25 8.37 -4.60 13.48
C GLU A 25 7.96 -4.12 12.08
N LYS A 26 8.73 -3.18 11.55
CA LYS A 26 8.47 -2.60 10.23
C LYS A 26 9.21 -3.45 9.20
N ILE A 27 8.43 -4.10 8.33
CA ILE A 27 8.96 -4.93 7.24
C ILE A 27 9.40 -4.02 6.09
N LEU A 28 8.57 -3.02 5.79
CA LEU A 28 8.82 -2.04 4.75
C LEU A 28 8.29 -0.67 5.19
N LEU A 29 8.96 0.39 4.76
CA LEU A 29 8.59 1.76 5.03
C LEU A 29 8.09 2.44 3.77
N GLU A 30 7.02 3.23 3.89
CA GLU A 30 6.54 4.06 2.80
C GLU A 30 7.65 4.99 2.29
N GLY A 31 7.78 5.09 0.98
CA GLY A 31 8.78 5.95 0.33
C GLY A 31 10.21 5.41 0.36
N THR A 32 10.44 4.19 0.87
CA THR A 32 11.73 3.51 0.68
C THR A 32 11.69 2.63 -0.55
N ASP A 33 12.87 2.33 -1.10
CA ASP A 33 12.97 1.37 -2.20
C ASP A 33 12.40 0.02 -1.78
N ASN A 34 11.57 -0.55 -2.66
CA ASN A 34 11.23 -1.95 -2.59
C ASN A 34 11.72 -2.64 -3.85
N LEU A 35 12.66 -3.57 -3.71
CA LEU A 35 13.20 -4.34 -4.83
C LEU A 35 12.80 -5.82 -4.77
N ASP A 36 12.03 -6.19 -3.75
CA ASP A 36 11.66 -7.56 -3.46
C ASP A 36 10.15 -7.76 -3.58
N ILE A 37 9.77 -9.02 -3.76
CA ILE A 37 8.40 -9.52 -3.62
C ILE A 37 8.36 -10.31 -2.32
N PHE A 38 7.34 -10.11 -1.49
CA PHE A 38 7.17 -10.85 -0.24
C PHE A 38 5.87 -11.66 -0.28
N TRP A 39 5.91 -12.86 0.28
CA TRP A 39 4.75 -13.70 0.57
C TRP A 39 4.71 -13.98 2.07
N ILE A 40 3.55 -13.79 2.70
CA ILE A 40 3.36 -14.14 4.10
C ILE A 40 3.23 -15.66 4.20
N ILE A 41 4.21 -16.31 4.81
CA ILE A 41 4.12 -17.74 5.14
C ILE A 41 3.25 -17.90 6.40
N LYS A 42 3.44 -17.01 7.39
CA LYS A 42 2.78 -17.09 8.68
C LYS A 42 2.59 -15.71 9.31
N GLY A 43 1.49 -15.54 10.06
CA GLY A 43 1.18 -14.31 10.78
C GLY A 43 0.38 -13.30 9.95
N THR A 44 0.23 -12.09 10.48
CA THR A 44 -0.56 -11.02 9.85
C THR A 44 0.20 -9.70 9.87
N CYS A 45 -0.04 -8.88 8.84
CA CYS A 45 0.52 -7.55 8.71
C CYS A 45 -0.59 -6.50 8.57
N ARG A 46 -0.24 -5.24 8.83
CA ARG A 46 -1.07 -4.08 8.47
C ARG A 46 -0.28 -3.16 7.55
N CYS A 47 -0.95 -2.69 6.50
CA CYS A 47 -0.45 -1.69 5.59
C CYS A 47 -0.88 -0.31 6.06
N ILE A 48 0.09 0.58 6.26
CA ILE A 48 -0.13 1.95 6.73
C ILE A 48 0.29 2.91 5.64
N LYS A 49 -0.59 3.85 5.31
CA LYS A 49 -0.33 4.99 4.43
C LYS A 49 -0.32 6.28 5.24
N ILE A 50 0.67 7.13 5.04
CA ILE A 50 0.67 8.48 5.58
C ILE A 50 -0.16 9.37 4.65
N VAL A 51 -1.28 9.87 5.17
CA VAL A 51 -2.25 10.67 4.41
C VAL A 51 -2.29 12.10 4.95
N PRO A 52 -2.00 13.11 4.13
CA PRO A 52 -2.01 14.50 4.57
C PRO A 52 -3.44 15.02 4.73
N PHE A 53 -3.68 15.83 5.75
CA PHE A 53 -4.91 16.59 5.97
C PHE A 53 -4.56 18.03 6.34
N VAL A 54 -5.54 18.93 6.28
CA VAL A 54 -5.42 20.27 6.86
C VAL A 54 -6.20 20.31 8.16
N GLN A 55 -5.54 20.80 9.20
CA GLN A 55 -6.09 20.97 10.53
C GLN A 55 -6.26 22.45 10.84
N LYS A 56 -7.49 22.85 11.20
CA LYS A 56 -7.82 24.19 11.68
C LYS A 56 -8.32 24.10 13.13
N ARG A 57 -7.74 24.92 14.01
CA ARG A 57 -8.18 25.02 15.41
C ARG A 57 -9.25 26.10 15.54
N VAL A 58 -10.50 25.69 15.75
CA VAL A 58 -11.63 26.61 15.92
C VAL A 58 -11.90 26.80 17.40
N LYS A 59 -11.74 28.02 17.91
CA LYS A 59 -12.14 28.38 19.29
C LYS A 59 -13.67 28.50 19.34
N LEU A 60 -14.33 27.64 20.12
CA LEU A 60 -15.74 27.74 20.52
C LEU A 60 -15.78 28.25 21.96
N GLY A 61 -15.68 29.57 22.11
CA GLY A 61 -15.71 30.26 23.41
C GLY A 61 -14.34 30.33 24.11
N HIS A 62 -14.35 30.62 25.42
CA HIS A 62 -13.15 30.90 26.20
C HIS A 62 -12.33 29.65 26.56
N THR A 63 -12.93 28.45 26.59
CA THR A 63 -12.28 27.23 27.08
C THR A 63 -12.31 26.06 26.09
N THR A 64 -13.11 26.12 25.03
CA THR A 64 -13.34 24.97 24.14
C THR A 64 -12.70 25.20 22.77
N THR A 65 -11.73 24.37 22.40
CA THR A 65 -11.18 24.34 21.04
C THR A 65 -11.64 23.10 20.31
N ARG A 66 -12.31 23.27 19.16
CA ARG A 66 -12.67 22.17 18.27
C ARG A 66 -11.72 22.14 17.09
N THR A 67 -11.18 20.97 16.82
CA THR A 67 -10.38 20.73 15.63
C THR A 67 -11.29 20.40 14.44
N ARG A 68 -11.19 21.19 13.37
CA ARG A 68 -11.77 20.84 12.07
C ARG A 68 -10.67 20.28 11.17
N LEU A 69 -10.99 19.20 10.48
CA LEU A 69 -10.14 18.62 9.45
C LEU A 69 -10.80 18.85 8.11
N ARG A 70 -9.99 19.05 7.08
CA ARG A 70 -10.39 19.00 5.67
C ARG A 70 -9.32 18.28 4.84
N PRO A 71 -9.65 17.78 3.65
CA PRO A 71 -8.65 17.27 2.72
C PRO A 71 -7.56 18.31 2.45
N TYR A 72 -6.31 17.84 2.41
CA TYR A 72 -5.16 18.60 1.93
C TYR A 72 -5.10 18.56 0.41
N ASN A 73 -4.94 19.74 -0.19
CA ASN A 73 -4.70 19.92 -1.61
C ASN A 73 -3.45 20.79 -1.74
N SER A 74 -2.41 20.28 -2.39
CA SER A 74 -1.12 20.97 -2.54
C SER A 74 -1.21 22.23 -3.40
N ALA A 75 -2.24 22.37 -4.24
CA ALA A 75 -2.48 23.57 -5.05
C ALA A 75 -3.10 24.73 -4.25
N VAL A 76 -3.55 24.48 -3.01
CA VAL A 76 -4.21 25.48 -2.16
C VAL A 76 -3.31 25.80 -0.98
N ASN A 77 -2.91 27.07 -0.88
CA ASN A 77 -2.13 27.54 0.26
C ASN A 77 -2.92 27.41 1.57
N LEU A 78 -2.21 27.07 2.65
CA LEU A 78 -2.78 27.05 3.99
C LEU A 78 -3.04 28.48 4.46
N ALA A 79 -4.16 28.69 5.15
CA ALA A 79 -4.39 29.94 5.87
C ALA A 79 -3.48 30.03 7.12
N ASP A 80 -3.33 31.24 7.69
CA ASP A 80 -2.47 31.49 8.85
C ASP A 80 -2.84 30.64 10.09
N ASP A 81 -4.08 30.17 10.19
CA ASP A 81 -4.58 29.34 11.29
C ASP A 81 -4.75 27.86 10.92
N GLU A 82 -4.18 27.45 9.79
CA GLU A 82 -4.21 26.09 9.26
C GLU A 82 -2.82 25.45 9.27
N GLU A 83 -2.77 24.16 9.64
CA GLU A 83 -1.55 23.37 9.67
C GLU A 83 -1.74 22.09 8.84
N ARG A 84 -0.69 21.64 8.14
CA ARG A 84 -0.67 20.31 7.53
C ARG A 84 -0.49 19.26 8.63
N LEU A 85 -1.36 18.26 8.63
CA LEU A 85 -1.34 17.12 9.53
C LEU A 85 -1.24 15.83 8.73
N ASP A 86 -0.13 15.13 8.85
CA ASP A 86 0.06 13.81 8.25
C ASP A 86 -0.47 12.72 9.19
N GLN A 87 -1.54 12.01 8.78
CA GLN A 87 -2.15 10.95 9.58
C GLN A 87 -1.81 9.56 9.04
N PRO A 88 -1.34 8.63 9.89
CA PRO A 88 -1.17 7.24 9.51
C PRO A 88 -2.53 6.53 9.45
N LEU A 89 -2.94 6.11 8.25
CA LEU A 89 -4.17 5.35 8.03
C LEU A 89 -3.84 3.90 7.71
N THR A 90 -4.53 2.97 8.36
CA THR A 90 -4.49 1.56 7.95
C THR A 90 -5.34 1.39 6.70
N VAL A 91 -4.71 1.04 5.59
CA VAL A 91 -5.38 0.92 4.28
C VAL A 91 -5.73 -0.52 3.94
N ARG A 92 -4.99 -1.50 4.49
CA ARG A 92 -5.24 -2.92 4.28
C ARG A 92 -4.68 -3.74 5.44
N GLU A 93 -5.33 -4.82 5.80
CA GLU A 93 -4.74 -5.90 6.59
C GLU A 93 -4.34 -7.04 5.64
N LEU A 94 -3.17 -7.63 5.87
CA LEU A 94 -2.65 -8.74 5.10
C LEU A 94 -2.57 -9.98 6.00
N ASN A 95 -3.01 -11.11 5.46
CA ASN A 95 -3.10 -12.39 6.14
C ASN A 95 -2.07 -13.38 5.59
N GLU A 96 -2.04 -14.57 6.17
CA GLU A 96 -1.25 -15.69 5.64
C GLU A 96 -1.59 -15.92 4.16
N TYR A 97 -0.55 -16.18 3.38
CA TYR A 97 -0.57 -16.39 1.93
C TYR A 97 -0.83 -15.14 1.08
N ASP A 98 -1.06 -13.96 1.68
CA ASP A 98 -1.04 -12.70 0.93
C ASP A 98 0.38 -12.35 0.49
N CYS A 99 0.49 -11.66 -0.65
CA CYS A 99 1.74 -11.07 -1.14
C CYS A 99 1.77 -9.55 -0.93
N PHE A 100 2.95 -8.97 -0.74
CA PHE A 100 3.16 -7.52 -0.68
C PHE A 100 4.63 -7.14 -0.82
N PRO A 101 4.92 -5.85 -1.04
CA PRO A 101 4.33 -5.12 -2.15
C PRO A 101 4.74 -5.78 -3.46
N ASP A 102 3.84 -5.74 -4.43
CA ASP A 102 3.97 -6.47 -5.68
C ASP A 102 4.98 -5.84 -6.68
N ILE A 103 5.05 -6.38 -7.89
CA ILE A 103 5.88 -5.94 -9.02
C ILE A 103 5.29 -4.66 -9.66
N PRO A 104 6.09 -3.63 -10.00
CA PRO A 104 5.57 -2.42 -10.62
C PRO A 104 4.95 -2.67 -12.00
N SER A 105 3.81 -2.05 -12.24
CA SER A 105 3.17 -1.96 -13.56
C SER A 105 3.51 -0.63 -14.24
N ASN A 106 3.59 -0.65 -15.58
CA ASN A 106 3.66 0.57 -16.38
C ASN A 106 2.26 0.82 -16.96
N VAL A 107 1.57 1.84 -16.45
CA VAL A 107 0.19 2.16 -16.85
C VAL A 107 0.10 2.42 -18.36
N ASP A 108 1.09 3.09 -18.94
CA ASP A 108 1.10 3.44 -20.37
C ASP A 108 1.28 2.23 -21.30
N LYS A 109 1.82 1.13 -20.77
CA LYS A 109 2.05 -0.13 -21.52
C LYS A 109 1.22 -1.29 -21.00
N LEU A 110 0.29 -1.02 -20.07
CA LEU A 110 -0.46 -2.07 -19.40
C LEU A 110 -1.22 -2.93 -20.41
N ASP A 111 -1.89 -2.32 -21.38
CA ASP A 111 -2.62 -3.04 -22.44
C ASP A 111 -1.73 -4.00 -23.26
N GLN A 112 -0.47 -3.62 -23.50
CA GLN A 112 0.50 -4.46 -24.21
C GLN A 112 1.03 -5.59 -23.34
N TRP A 113 1.10 -5.37 -22.02
CA TRP A 113 1.65 -6.32 -21.06
C TRP A 113 0.62 -7.27 -20.46
N MET A 114 -0.66 -7.09 -20.74
CA MET A 114 -1.76 -7.91 -20.18
C MET A 114 -2.22 -9.02 -21.13
N SER A 115 -1.58 -9.16 -22.30
CA SER A 115 -1.85 -10.20 -23.28
C SER A 115 -0.61 -11.07 -23.50
N ASP A 116 -0.78 -12.38 -23.37
CA ASP A 116 0.26 -13.39 -23.65
C ASP A 116 0.86 -13.23 -25.06
N ALA A 117 0.09 -12.71 -26.02
CA ALA A 117 0.52 -12.56 -27.41
C ALA A 117 1.48 -11.37 -27.65
N THR A 118 1.44 -10.36 -26.78
CA THR A 118 2.18 -9.10 -26.95
C THR A 118 3.19 -8.83 -25.84
N PHE A 119 3.17 -9.63 -24.76
CA PHE A 119 4.08 -9.46 -23.64
C PHE A 119 5.53 -9.79 -24.03
N ASP A 120 6.38 -8.78 -24.06
CA ASP A 120 7.83 -8.91 -24.22
C ASP A 120 8.52 -8.90 -22.85
N LYS A 121 8.97 -10.09 -22.43
CA LYS A 121 9.67 -10.31 -21.17
C LYS A 121 10.99 -9.53 -21.08
N ASP A 122 11.75 -9.43 -22.17
CA ASP A 122 13.04 -8.74 -22.17
C ASP A 122 12.84 -7.23 -22.07
N GLN A 123 11.81 -6.70 -22.73
CA GLN A 123 11.40 -5.32 -22.56
C GLN A 123 10.98 -5.03 -21.11
N TYR A 124 10.23 -5.95 -20.49
CA TYR A 124 9.82 -5.81 -19.09
C TYR A 124 11.01 -5.86 -18.12
N LEU A 125 11.96 -6.77 -18.31
CA LEU A 125 13.19 -6.85 -17.52
C LEU A 125 14.05 -5.58 -17.67
N LYS A 126 14.13 -5.03 -18.90
CA LYS A 126 14.77 -3.73 -19.13
C LYS A 126 14.06 -2.62 -18.37
N PHE A 127 12.73 -2.59 -18.39
CA PHE A 127 11.94 -1.64 -17.60
C PHE A 127 12.24 -1.75 -16.10
N LEU A 128 12.28 -2.96 -15.53
CA LEU A 128 12.62 -3.16 -14.12
C LEU A 128 14.05 -2.70 -13.79
N SER A 129 14.98 -2.88 -14.73
CA SER A 129 16.40 -2.54 -14.53
C SER A 129 16.72 -1.08 -14.81
N SER A 130 15.94 -0.41 -15.67
CA SER A 130 16.11 1.00 -16.02
C SER A 130 15.46 1.95 -15.01
N GLN A 131 14.83 1.41 -13.97
CA GLN A 131 14.18 2.21 -12.95
C GLN A 131 15.25 2.93 -12.14
N ASP A 132 15.27 4.25 -12.28
CA ASP A 132 16.00 5.13 -11.38
C ASP A 132 15.51 4.86 -9.94
N PRO A 133 16.39 4.63 -8.96
CA PRO A 133 16.00 4.51 -7.56
C PRO A 133 15.20 5.72 -7.05
N SER A 134 15.33 6.89 -7.68
CA SER A 134 14.53 8.07 -7.37
C SER A 134 13.12 8.06 -8.01
N SER A 135 12.78 7.05 -8.81
CA SER A 135 11.47 6.89 -9.44
C SER A 135 10.41 6.43 -8.44
N THR A 136 9.22 7.03 -8.50
CA THR A 136 8.08 6.68 -7.63
C THR A 136 7.55 5.25 -7.85
N HIS A 137 8.02 4.56 -8.88
CA HIS A 137 7.59 3.19 -9.21
C HIS A 137 8.35 2.11 -8.43
N THR A 138 9.60 2.35 -8.03
CA THR A 138 10.37 1.44 -7.16
C THR A 138 10.03 1.61 -5.68
N MET A 139 9.56 2.80 -5.30
CA MET A 139 9.23 3.12 -3.93
C MET A 139 8.01 2.36 -3.42
N ALA A 140 8.10 1.94 -2.16
CA ALA A 140 7.01 1.37 -1.40
C ALA A 140 5.87 2.38 -1.27
N TYR A 141 4.69 2.02 -1.80
CA TYR A 141 3.51 2.88 -1.72
C TYR A 141 2.95 2.99 -0.29
N VAL A 142 3.12 1.95 0.53
CA VAL A 142 2.68 1.87 1.93
C VAL A 142 3.80 1.33 2.81
N SER A 143 3.76 1.65 4.10
CA SER A 143 4.53 0.94 5.11
C SER A 143 3.84 -0.39 5.42
N VAL A 144 4.60 -1.48 5.56
CA VAL A 144 4.05 -2.76 6.02
C VAL A 144 4.63 -3.09 7.38
N ILE A 145 3.76 -3.28 8.36
CA ILE A 145 4.13 -3.51 9.75
C ILE A 145 3.54 -4.84 10.21
N ALA A 146 4.37 -5.68 10.79
CA ALA A 146 3.96 -6.94 11.38
C ALA A 146 2.96 -6.70 12.54
N LYS A 147 1.79 -7.32 12.50
CA LYS A 147 0.77 -7.24 13.56
C LYS A 147 1.00 -8.33 14.60
N THR A 148 1.40 -9.52 14.15
CA THR A 148 1.86 -10.64 14.97
C THR A 148 3.34 -10.92 14.68
N LYS A 149 3.91 -12.00 15.24
CA LYS A 149 5.16 -12.53 14.71
C LYS A 149 4.90 -13.03 13.28
N VAL A 150 5.62 -12.49 12.31
CA VAL A 150 5.39 -12.75 10.88
C VAL A 150 6.60 -13.46 10.30
N GLU A 151 6.34 -14.46 9.48
CA GLU A 151 7.35 -15.10 8.63
C GLU A 151 7.01 -14.82 7.18
N VAL A 152 7.98 -14.28 6.44
CA VAL A 152 7.83 -14.00 5.01
C VAL A 152 8.87 -14.75 4.21
N MET A 153 8.45 -15.22 3.05
CA MET A 153 9.35 -15.60 1.96
C MET A 153 9.55 -14.39 1.07
N THR A 154 10.77 -14.15 0.61
CA THR A 154 11.07 -13.02 -0.26
C THR A 154 12.05 -13.37 -1.37
N ILE A 155 11.90 -12.73 -2.53
CA ILE A 155 12.78 -12.86 -3.69
C ILE A 155 12.95 -11.48 -4.35
N PRO A 156 14.14 -11.15 -4.88
CA PRO A 156 14.30 -9.96 -5.71
C PRO A 156 13.39 -10.00 -6.93
N ARG A 157 12.68 -8.91 -7.22
CA ARG A 157 11.73 -8.78 -8.34
C ARG A 157 12.37 -9.14 -9.68
N ILE A 158 13.58 -8.67 -9.91
CA ILE A 158 14.33 -8.94 -11.15
C ILE A 158 14.61 -10.43 -11.30
N ASP A 159 15.03 -11.10 -10.23
CA ASP A 159 15.36 -12.53 -10.28
C ASP A 159 14.10 -13.38 -10.41
N PHE A 160 13.00 -13.01 -9.75
CA PHE A 160 11.69 -13.60 -10.00
C PHE A 160 11.31 -13.48 -11.48
N CYS A 161 11.32 -12.27 -12.03
CA CYS A 161 10.93 -12.05 -13.43
C CYS A 161 11.87 -12.76 -14.41
N ARG A 162 13.17 -12.89 -14.12
CA ARG A 162 14.09 -13.68 -14.96
C ARG A 162 13.68 -15.14 -15.03
N LEU A 163 13.25 -15.72 -13.92
CA LEU A 163 12.92 -17.15 -13.82
C LEU A 163 11.48 -17.48 -14.19
N ALA A 164 10.54 -16.58 -13.90
CA ALA A 164 9.11 -16.77 -14.12
C ALA A 164 8.77 -16.88 -15.61
N SER A 165 7.72 -17.66 -15.93
CA SER A 165 7.15 -17.65 -17.28
C SER A 165 6.44 -16.31 -17.54
N ALA A 166 6.26 -15.93 -18.81
CA ALA A 166 5.51 -14.72 -19.17
C ALA A 166 4.11 -14.72 -18.52
N ARG A 167 3.42 -15.86 -18.59
CA ARG A 167 2.11 -16.05 -17.97
C ARG A 167 2.11 -15.82 -16.46
N MET A 168 3.14 -16.28 -15.74
CA MET A 168 3.27 -16.02 -14.30
C MET A 168 3.40 -14.53 -14.02
N ILE A 169 4.24 -13.82 -14.79
CA ILE A 169 4.44 -12.37 -14.63
C ILE A 169 3.13 -11.62 -14.91
N ILE A 170 2.43 -11.97 -15.99
CA ILE A 170 1.14 -11.40 -16.36
C ILE A 170 0.09 -11.64 -15.27
N ASN A 171 0.03 -12.85 -14.71
CA ASN A 171 -0.86 -13.16 -13.59
C ASN A 171 -0.55 -12.29 -12.35
N PHE A 172 0.72 -12.03 -12.05
CA PHE A 172 1.10 -11.12 -10.97
C PHE A 172 0.68 -9.68 -11.27
N LEU A 173 0.88 -9.21 -12.50
CA LEU A 173 0.43 -7.87 -12.93
C LEU A 173 -1.09 -7.69 -12.87
N LEU A 174 -1.86 -8.75 -13.14
CA LEU A 174 -3.33 -8.74 -13.10
C LEU A 174 -3.90 -8.78 -11.67
N ASN A 175 -3.24 -9.49 -10.75
CA ASN A 175 -3.80 -9.83 -9.44
C ASN A 175 -3.11 -9.08 -8.29
N GLN A 176 -2.64 -7.84 -8.54
CA GLN A 176 -1.90 -7.10 -7.53
C GLN A 176 -2.71 -6.89 -6.25
N SER A 177 -2.15 -7.32 -5.13
CA SER A 177 -2.81 -7.25 -3.82
C SER A 177 -2.82 -5.84 -3.21
N LEU A 178 -2.11 -4.87 -3.78
CA LEU A 178 -2.02 -3.52 -3.23
C LEU A 178 -2.23 -2.49 -4.34
N ASP A 179 -3.50 -2.28 -4.70
CA ASP A 179 -3.89 -1.15 -5.52
C ASP A 179 -3.38 0.14 -4.87
N ARG A 180 -2.62 0.93 -5.64
CA ARG A 180 -2.12 2.25 -5.22
C ARG A 180 -3.29 3.24 -5.17
N THR A 181 -4.12 3.15 -4.13
CA THR A 181 -5.30 3.99 -3.97
C THR A 181 -4.89 5.48 -3.99
N PRO A 182 -5.53 6.35 -4.79
CA PRO A 182 -5.22 7.78 -4.77
C PRO A 182 -5.39 8.41 -3.38
N ILE A 183 -4.51 9.32 -3.00
CA ILE A 183 -4.56 10.02 -1.70
C ILE A 183 -5.92 10.71 -1.48
N GLU A 184 -6.49 11.28 -2.53
CA GLU A 184 -7.80 11.96 -2.50
C GLU A 184 -8.94 11.02 -2.10
N GLN A 185 -8.90 9.77 -2.56
CA GLN A 185 -9.88 8.75 -2.19
C GLN A 185 -9.71 8.35 -0.72
N LEU A 186 -8.47 8.21 -0.25
CA LEU A 186 -8.18 7.91 1.15
C LEU A 186 -8.63 9.05 2.08
N GLN A 187 -8.39 10.30 1.71
CA GLN A 187 -8.86 11.47 2.44
C GLN A 187 -10.39 11.51 2.51
N SER A 188 -11.06 11.28 1.39
CA SER A 188 -12.53 11.29 1.30
C SER A 188 -13.14 10.20 2.18
N ALA A 189 -12.68 8.95 2.04
CA ALA A 189 -13.16 7.82 2.83
C ALA A 189 -12.94 8.03 4.35
N TYR A 190 -11.80 8.61 4.74
CA TYR A 190 -11.54 8.94 6.13
C TYR A 190 -12.52 10.00 6.67
N MET A 191 -12.75 11.07 5.90
CA MET A 191 -13.66 12.16 6.29
C MET A 191 -15.11 11.67 6.39
N GLU A 192 -15.57 10.86 5.45
CA GLU A 192 -16.89 10.23 5.48
C GLU A 192 -17.08 9.36 6.73
N ARG A 193 -16.11 8.48 7.02
CA ARG A 193 -16.12 7.66 8.23
C ARG A 193 -16.21 8.51 9.48
N ARG A 194 -15.44 9.61 9.56
CA ARG A 194 -15.46 10.53 10.70
C ARG A 194 -16.81 11.24 10.84
N HIS A 195 -17.42 11.67 9.75
CA HIS A 195 -18.76 12.27 9.75
C HIS A 195 -19.81 11.27 10.21
N TRP A 196 -19.74 10.02 9.76
CA TRP A 196 -20.62 8.94 10.18
C TRP A 196 -20.51 8.64 11.68
N GLU A 197 -19.29 8.56 12.22
CA GLU A 197 -19.07 8.37 13.65
C GLU A 197 -19.58 9.55 14.49
N PHE A 198 -19.46 10.79 13.99
CA PHE A 198 -20.05 11.96 14.65
C PHE A 198 -21.58 11.90 14.62
N PHE A 199 -22.17 11.53 13.49
CA PHE A 199 -23.61 11.37 13.34
C PHE A 199 -24.16 10.29 14.30
N LYS A 200 -23.54 9.11 14.36
CA LYS A 200 -23.90 8.05 15.33
C LYS A 200 -23.89 8.56 16.76
N LYS A 201 -22.84 9.28 17.17
CA LYS A 201 -22.75 9.85 18.53
C LYS A 201 -23.87 10.84 18.81
N LYS A 202 -24.20 11.69 17.83
CA LYS A 202 -25.32 12.64 17.94
C LYS A 202 -26.65 11.92 18.11
N VAL A 203 -26.94 10.92 17.28
CA VAL A 203 -28.16 10.10 17.37
C VAL A 203 -28.25 9.37 18.71
N ILE A 204 -27.15 8.76 19.18
CA ILE A 204 -27.11 8.12 20.50
C ILE A 204 -27.39 9.13 21.61
N HIS A 205 -26.80 10.32 21.55
CA HIS A 205 -27.03 11.36 22.55
C HIS A 205 -28.50 11.84 22.55
N GLU A 206 -29.10 12.03 21.37
CA GLU A 206 -30.51 12.40 21.22
C GLU A 206 -31.47 11.31 21.73
N LEU A 207 -31.15 10.03 21.51
CA LEU A 207 -31.97 8.89 21.95
C LEU A 207 -31.81 8.56 23.44
N THR A 208 -30.62 8.76 24.01
CA THR A 208 -30.34 8.42 25.41
C THR A 208 -30.64 9.55 26.39
N GLY A 209 -30.77 10.81 25.91
CA GLY A 209 -31.14 11.96 26.74
C GLY A 209 -30.15 12.28 27.87
N VAL A 210 -28.99 11.62 27.93
CA VAL A 210 -28.01 11.83 29.00
C VAL A 210 -27.14 13.03 28.67
N PHE A 211 -27.51 14.17 29.25
CA PHE A 211 -26.56 15.23 29.57
C PHE A 211 -25.60 14.70 30.63
N ARG A 212 -24.31 14.62 30.30
CA ARG A 212 -23.22 14.64 31.29
C ARG A 212 -22.34 15.83 30.98
#